data_AF-A0A842JBH6-F1
#
_entry.id   AF-A0A842JBH6-F1
#
_cell.length_a   1.000
_cell.length_b   1.000
_cell.length_c   1.000
_cell.angle_alpha   90.00
_cell.angle_beta   90.00
_cell.angle_gamma   90.00
#
_symmetry.space_group_name_H-M   'P 1'
#
loop_
_entity.id
_entity.type
_entity.pdbx_description
1 polymer ?
#
loop_
_entity_poly.entity_id
_entity_poly.type
_entity_poly.pdbx_seq_one_letter_code
_entity_poly.pdbx_strand_id
1 'polypeptide(L)'
;MSLLRQSGFGYEFDASKCERCGGKCCTGESGYIWISSAEISALAEHLKINENEFRSRFLDKFGYKFSLKEKPYEGGFACVFFDETAKNCSVYDFRPSQCRTFPFWDYFKDKINELEKECAGIRRF
;
A
#
# COMPACT_ATOMS: atom_id res chain seq x y z
N MET A 1 -21.37 8.78 3.00
CA MET A 1 -20.29 9.28 3.88
C MET A 1 -19.30 8.15 4.07
N SER A 2 -18.11 8.25 3.49
CA SER A 2 -17.05 7.23 3.53
C SER A 2 -15.98 7.57 4.56
N LEU A 3 -16.42 8.02 5.74
CA LEU A 3 -15.52 8.35 6.84
C LEU A 3 -15.28 7.10 7.67
N LEU A 4 -14.02 6.71 7.77
CA LEU A 4 -13.57 5.55 8.53
C LEU A 4 -12.85 6.03 9.79
N ARG A 5 -13.11 5.38 10.91
CA ARG A 5 -12.46 5.63 12.20
C ARG A 5 -11.98 4.30 12.76
N GLN A 6 -10.85 4.34 13.47
CA GLN A 6 -10.30 3.18 14.15
C GLN A 6 -9.90 3.58 15.57
N SER A 7 -10.21 2.72 16.54
CA SER A 7 -9.87 2.94 17.94
C SER A 7 -8.36 3.12 18.12
N GLY A 8 -7.98 4.12 18.90
CA GLY A 8 -6.57 4.45 19.17
C GLY A 8 -5.93 5.42 18.17
N PHE A 9 -6.69 5.97 17.23
CA PHE A 9 -6.22 6.99 16.28
C PHE A 9 -6.97 8.33 16.49
N GLY A 10 -6.22 9.43 16.59
CA GLY A 10 -6.74 10.79 16.75
C GLY A 10 -7.17 11.47 15.44
N TYR A 11 -7.56 10.68 14.44
CA TYR A 11 -7.98 11.16 13.12
C TYR A 11 -8.95 10.19 12.46
N GLU A 12 -9.68 10.67 11.46
CA GLU A 12 -10.53 9.88 10.59
C GLU A 12 -9.99 9.90 9.15
N PHE A 13 -10.38 8.89 8.38
CA PHE A 13 -10.00 8.75 6.98
C PHE A 13 -11.22 8.88 6.08
N ASP A 14 -11.20 9.89 5.20
CA ASP A 14 -12.18 10.09 4.14
C ASP A 14 -11.76 9.32 2.87
N ALA A 15 -12.30 8.11 2.72
CA ALA A 15 -11.96 7.26 1.58
C ALA A 15 -12.42 7.84 0.23
N SER A 16 -13.33 8.84 0.21
CA SER A 16 -13.74 9.51 -1.03
C SER A 16 -12.58 10.27 -1.68
N LYS A 17 -11.51 10.54 -0.92
CA LYS A 17 -10.33 11.23 -1.45
C LYS A 17 -9.43 10.30 -2.28
N CYS A 18 -9.58 8.97 -2.17
CA CYS A 18 -8.78 8.02 -2.93
C CYS A 18 -8.93 8.18 -4.45
N GLU A 19 -10.15 8.43 -4.94
CA GLU A 19 -10.43 8.56 -6.38
C GLU A 19 -9.64 9.70 -7.04
N ARG A 20 -9.22 10.70 -6.25
CA ARG A 20 -8.52 11.90 -6.74
C ARG A 20 -7.07 11.98 -6.25
N CYS A 21 -6.63 11.06 -5.41
CA CYS A 21 -5.29 11.15 -4.82
C CYS A 21 -4.18 10.72 -5.79
N GLY A 22 -4.54 10.02 -6.89
CA GLY A 22 -3.57 9.53 -7.88
C GLY A 22 -2.73 8.35 -7.38
N GLY A 23 -3.23 7.60 -6.40
CA GLY A 23 -2.55 6.41 -5.89
C GLY A 23 -1.30 6.69 -5.07
N LYS A 24 -1.22 7.85 -4.40
CA LYS A 24 -0.10 8.26 -3.55
C LYS A 24 0.35 7.22 -2.52
N CYS A 25 -0.55 6.37 -2.03
CA CYS A 25 -0.20 5.28 -1.11
C CYS A 25 0.68 4.17 -1.74
N CYS A 26 0.85 4.17 -3.06
CA CYS A 26 1.64 3.21 -3.81
C CYS A 26 2.96 3.81 -4.34
N THR A 27 3.26 5.07 -4.05
CA THR A 27 4.38 5.84 -4.61
C THR A 27 5.09 6.67 -3.53
N GLY A 28 6.39 6.86 -3.62
CA GLY A 28 7.13 7.71 -2.68
C GLY A 28 8.62 7.39 -2.64
N GLU A 29 9.25 7.67 -1.50
CA GLU A 29 10.61 7.20 -1.21
C GLU A 29 10.65 5.66 -1.17
N SER A 30 11.82 5.09 -1.44
CA SER A 30 12.00 3.63 -1.39
C SER A 30 11.76 3.08 0.02
N GLY A 31 11.09 1.94 0.11
CA GLY A 31 10.78 1.28 1.36
C GLY A 31 10.48 -0.20 1.23
N TYR A 32 9.85 -0.74 2.27
CA TYR A 32 9.44 -2.15 2.29
C TYR A 32 7.93 -2.28 2.35
N ILE A 33 7.41 -3.02 1.38
CA ILE A 33 6.00 -3.42 1.31
C ILE A 33 5.94 -4.90 1.67
N TRP A 34 5.98 -5.17 2.97
CA TRP A 34 6.00 -6.52 3.53
C TRP A 34 4.76 -7.29 3.14
N ILE A 35 4.98 -8.54 2.74
CA ILE A 35 3.93 -9.47 2.35
C ILE A 35 4.14 -10.83 3.03
N SER A 36 3.05 -11.40 3.52
CA SER A 36 3.00 -12.71 4.16
C SER A 36 2.91 -13.85 3.15
N SER A 37 3.23 -15.07 3.57
CA SER A 37 3.08 -16.26 2.71
C SER A 37 1.65 -16.46 2.20
N ALA A 38 0.64 -16.21 3.05
CA ALA A 38 -0.76 -16.33 2.64
C ALA A 38 -1.16 -15.33 1.55
N GLU A 39 -0.65 -14.09 1.64
CA GLU A 39 -0.89 -13.06 0.62
C GLU A 39 -0.14 -13.35 -0.67
N ILE A 40 1.06 -13.96 -0.58
CA ILE A 40 1.80 -14.45 -1.76
C ILE A 40 0.97 -15.51 -2.49
N SER A 41 0.43 -16.51 -1.77
CA SER A 41 -0.42 -17.54 -2.37
C SER A 41 -1.67 -16.93 -3.03
N ALA A 42 -2.36 -16.02 -2.33
CA ALA A 42 -3.57 -15.37 -2.85
C ALA A 42 -3.30 -14.52 -4.10
N LEU A 43 -2.21 -13.76 -4.12
CA LEU A 43 -1.84 -12.95 -5.30
C LEU A 43 -1.35 -13.82 -6.46
N ALA A 44 -0.61 -14.89 -6.20
CA ALA A 44 -0.19 -15.83 -7.24
C ALA A 44 -1.42 -16.47 -7.92
N GLU A 45 -2.40 -16.91 -7.13
CA GLU A 45 -3.67 -17.45 -7.63
C GLU A 45 -4.45 -16.41 -8.45
N HIS A 46 -4.58 -15.18 -7.94
CA HIS A 46 -5.24 -14.09 -8.64
C HIS A 46 -4.60 -13.79 -10.01
N LEU A 47 -3.27 -13.78 -10.05
CA LEU A 47 -2.50 -13.55 -11.28
C LEU A 47 -2.37 -14.80 -12.16
N LYS A 48 -2.92 -15.94 -11.74
CA LYS A 48 -2.90 -17.24 -12.44
C LYS A 48 -1.49 -17.72 -12.76
N ILE A 49 -0.56 -17.49 -11.83
CA ILE A 49 0.81 -17.99 -11.88
C ILE A 49 1.10 -18.81 -10.63
N ASN A 50 2.17 -19.62 -10.66
CA ASN A 50 2.58 -20.34 -9.46
C ASN A 50 3.36 -19.44 -8.49
N GLU A 51 3.44 -19.82 -7.22
CA GLU A 51 4.12 -19.02 -6.19
C GLU A 51 5.61 -18.78 -6.46
N ASN A 52 6.33 -19.76 -7.04
CA ASN A 52 7.75 -19.59 -7.32
C ASN A 52 7.98 -18.51 -8.37
N GLU A 53 7.14 -18.51 -9.41
CA GLU A 53 7.12 -17.46 -10.42
C GLU A 53 6.75 -16.11 -9.81
N PHE A 54 5.72 -16.07 -8.96
CA PHE A 54 5.31 -14.83 -8.28
C PHE A 54 6.45 -14.25 -7.44
N ARG A 55 7.11 -15.08 -6.62
CA ARG A 55 8.25 -14.69 -5.79
C ARG A 55 9.38 -14.13 -6.64
N SER A 56 9.74 -14.82 -7.72
CA SER A 56 10.82 -14.38 -8.62
C SER A 56 10.51 -13.06 -9.32
N ARG A 57 9.27 -12.89 -9.79
CA ARG A 57 8.87 -11.73 -10.58
C ARG A 57 8.61 -10.50 -9.72
N PHE A 58 7.90 -10.65 -8.61
CA PHE A 58 7.30 -9.53 -7.88
C PHE A 58 7.89 -9.27 -6.50
N LEU A 59 8.75 -10.15 -5.96
CA LEU A 59 9.26 -10.01 -4.60
C LEU A 59 10.78 -9.84 -4.52
N ASP A 60 11.21 -9.07 -3.53
CA ASP A 60 12.57 -9.05 -3.02
C ASP A 60 12.64 -9.75 -1.67
N LYS A 61 13.69 -10.55 -1.45
CA LYS A 61 13.88 -11.33 -0.23
C LYS A 61 14.84 -10.63 0.73
N PHE A 62 14.38 -10.40 1.96
CA PHE A 62 15.16 -9.80 3.04
C PHE A 62 15.17 -10.75 4.25
N GLY A 63 16.20 -11.60 4.32
CA GLY A 63 16.29 -12.67 5.31
C GLY A 63 15.10 -13.63 5.19
N TYR A 64 14.25 -13.67 6.22
CA TYR A 64 13.05 -14.50 6.27
C TYR A 64 11.79 -13.80 5.74
N LYS A 65 11.87 -12.51 5.41
CA LYS A 65 10.74 -11.71 4.95
C LYS A 65 10.81 -11.47 3.45
N PHE A 66 9.65 -11.19 2.85
CA PHE A 66 9.53 -10.76 1.46
C PHE A 66 8.87 -9.38 1.40
N SER A 67 9.39 -8.52 0.53
CA SER A 67 8.78 -7.25 0.15
C SER A 67 8.32 -7.33 -1.30
N LEU A 68 7.22 -6.65 -1.65
CA LEU A 68 6.94 -6.36 -3.04
C LEU A 68 8.08 -5.52 -3.63
N LYS A 69 8.43 -5.78 -4.88
CA LYS A 69 9.40 -4.99 -5.63
C LYS A 69 8.90 -3.56 -5.85
N GLU A 70 9.85 -2.68 -6.00
CA GLU A 70 9.64 -1.29 -6.38
C GLU A 70 10.22 -1.03 -7.78
N LYS A 71 9.65 -0.07 -8.50
CA LYS A 71 10.13 0.44 -9.80
C LYS A 71 10.33 1.95 -9.73
N PRO A 72 11.30 2.54 -10.44
CA PRO A 72 11.46 3.99 -10.50
C PRO A 72 10.20 4.68 -11.03
N TYR A 73 9.76 5.75 -10.37
CA TYR A 73 8.57 6.50 -10.74
C TYR A 73 8.63 7.94 -10.20
N GLU A 74 8.44 8.94 -11.07
CA GLU A 74 8.37 10.38 -10.73
C GLU A 74 9.46 10.89 -9.75
N GLY A 75 10.71 10.46 -9.95
CA GLY A 75 11.84 10.87 -9.11
C GLY A 75 11.98 10.12 -7.78
N GLY A 76 11.05 9.21 -7.49
CA GLY A 76 11.12 8.23 -6.41
C GLY A 76 10.81 6.83 -6.94
N PHE A 77 9.96 6.10 -6.22
CA PHE A 77 9.61 4.72 -6.50
C PHE A 77 8.09 4.51 -6.46
N ALA A 78 7.64 3.49 -7.18
CA ALA A 78 6.29 2.96 -7.08
C ALA A 78 6.33 1.44 -6.85
N CYS A 79 5.33 0.91 -6.16
CA CYS A 79 5.14 -0.54 -6.06
C CYS A 79 5.03 -1.16 -7.47
N VAL A 80 5.53 -2.39 -7.64
CA VAL A 80 5.44 -3.14 -8.91
C VAL A 80 3.99 -3.29 -9.41
N PHE A 81 3.00 -3.26 -8.52
CA PHE A 81 1.57 -3.31 -8.86
C PHE A 81 0.90 -1.94 -9.02
N PHE A 82 1.65 -0.84 -9.04
CA PHE A 82 1.09 0.46 -9.34
C PHE A 82 0.85 0.61 -10.84
N ASP A 83 -0.41 0.85 -11.22
CA ASP A 83 -0.82 1.21 -12.57
C ASP A 83 -0.62 2.72 -12.78
N GLU A 84 0.33 3.07 -13.64
CA GLU A 84 0.73 4.46 -13.88
C GLU A 84 -0.27 5.24 -14.75
N THR A 85 -1.15 4.53 -15.47
CA THR A 85 -2.18 5.14 -16.32
C THR A 85 -3.46 5.35 -15.52
N ALA A 86 -3.95 4.31 -14.85
CA ALA A 86 -5.13 4.39 -13.99
C ALA A 86 -4.85 5.09 -12.65
N LYS A 87 -3.57 5.29 -12.30
CA LYS A 87 -3.09 5.89 -11.05
C LYS A 87 -3.68 5.19 -9.82
N ASN A 88 -3.72 3.86 -9.85
CA ASN A 88 -4.25 3.02 -8.79
C ASN A 88 -3.44 1.71 -8.64
N CYS A 89 -3.79 0.88 -7.66
CA CYS A 89 -3.19 -0.44 -7.52
C CYS A 89 -3.89 -1.43 -8.45
N SER A 90 -3.15 -2.13 -9.30
CA SER A 90 -3.70 -3.12 -10.23
C SER A 90 -4.24 -4.37 -9.55
N VAL A 91 -3.85 -4.62 -8.29
CA VAL A 91 -4.35 -5.72 -7.43
C VAL A 91 -5.10 -5.18 -6.22
N TYR A 92 -5.89 -4.11 -6.38
CA TYR A 92 -6.50 -3.36 -5.27
C TYR A 92 -7.24 -4.25 -4.26
N ASP A 93 -8.01 -5.24 -4.71
CA ASP A 93 -8.76 -6.14 -3.82
C ASP A 93 -7.86 -7.16 -3.11
N PHE A 94 -6.69 -7.45 -3.67
CA PHE A 94 -5.68 -8.39 -3.16
C PHE A 94 -4.48 -7.70 -2.51
N ARG A 95 -4.57 -6.38 -2.25
CA ARG A 95 -3.52 -5.61 -1.57
C ARG A 95 -3.05 -6.31 -0.29
N PRO A 96 -1.73 -6.33 -0.01
CA PRO A 96 -1.23 -6.82 1.26
C PRO A 96 -1.84 -6.06 2.45
N SER A 97 -1.83 -6.68 3.61
CA SER A 97 -2.39 -6.17 4.87
C SER A 97 -1.77 -4.85 5.26
N GLN A 98 -0.46 -4.67 5.01
CA GLN A 98 0.22 -3.38 5.17
C GLN A 98 -0.49 -2.29 4.34
N CYS A 99 -0.68 -2.53 3.04
CA CYS A 99 -1.36 -1.57 2.15
C CYS A 99 -2.84 -1.36 2.50
N ARG A 100 -3.56 -2.40 2.95
CA ARG A 100 -4.99 -2.31 3.32
C ARG A 100 -5.22 -1.54 4.62
N THR A 101 -4.29 -1.63 5.57
CA THR A 101 -4.41 -0.99 6.89
C THR A 101 -3.96 0.46 6.90
N PHE A 102 -3.31 0.94 5.83
CA PHE A 102 -3.07 2.37 5.64
C PHE A 102 -4.40 3.13 5.56
N PRO A 103 -4.58 4.29 6.22
CA PRO A 103 -3.55 5.04 6.96
C PRO A 103 -3.41 4.68 8.45
N PHE A 104 -4.18 3.72 8.98
CA PHE A 104 -4.23 3.34 10.40
C PHE A 104 -3.07 2.42 10.85
N TRP A 105 -1.84 2.78 10.52
CA TRP A 105 -0.66 2.11 11.09
C TRP A 105 -0.29 2.70 12.43
N ASP A 106 0.12 1.87 13.40
CA ASP A 106 0.54 2.33 14.73
C ASP A 106 1.61 3.44 14.66
N TYR A 107 2.47 3.42 13.64
CA TYR A 107 3.44 4.47 13.33
C TYR A 107 2.83 5.88 13.28
N PHE A 108 1.61 6.02 12.75
CA PHE A 108 0.95 7.31 12.54
C PHE A 108 0.12 7.80 13.73
N LYS A 109 0.04 7.05 14.85
CA LYS A 109 -0.69 7.48 16.05
C LYS A 109 -0.18 8.83 16.58
N ASP A 110 1.14 8.99 16.61
CA ASP A 110 1.81 10.21 17.10
C ASP A 110 2.42 11.06 15.97
N LYS A 111 2.22 10.67 14.71
CA LYS A 111 2.86 11.27 13.51
C LYS A 111 1.85 11.74 12.45
N ILE A 112 0.71 12.23 12.89
CA ILE A 112 -0.38 12.69 12.02
C ILE A 112 0.09 13.81 11.06
N ASN A 113 1.00 14.67 11.50
CA ASN A 113 1.60 15.73 10.67
C ASN A 113 2.36 15.18 9.44
N GLU A 114 2.99 14.00 9.56
CA GLU A 114 3.66 13.34 8.43
C GLU A 114 2.59 12.74 7.50
N LEU A 115 1.64 12.03 8.10
CA LEU A 115 0.57 11.35 7.37
C LEU A 115 -0.30 12.30 6.53
N GLU A 116 -0.59 13.50 7.01
CA GLU A 116 -1.35 14.52 6.26
C GLU A 116 -0.64 14.97 4.98
N LYS A 117 0.70 14.88 4.93
CA LYS A 117 1.47 15.18 3.71
C LYS A 117 1.36 14.05 2.69
N GLU A 118 1.23 12.82 3.17
CA GLU A 118 1.13 11.61 2.34
C GLU A 118 -0.30 11.32 1.86
N CYS A 119 -1.30 11.62 2.69
CA CYS A 119 -2.69 11.26 2.44
C CYS A 119 -3.64 12.46 2.58
N ALA A 120 -4.22 12.88 1.46
CA ALA A 120 -5.24 13.94 1.42
C ALA A 120 -6.58 13.53 2.05
N GLY A 121 -6.75 12.27 2.44
CA GLY A 121 -7.94 11.73 3.09
C GLY A 121 -8.00 11.94 4.59
N ILE A 122 -6.93 12.43 5.21
CA ILE A 122 -6.86 12.55 6.67
C ILE A 122 -7.60 13.78 7.16
N ARG A 123 -8.41 13.59 8.20
CA ARG A 123 -9.11 14.67 8.90
C ARG A 123 -8.94 14.49 10.40
N ARG A 124 -8.45 15.52 11.08
CA ARG A 124 -8.39 15.55 12.54
C ARG A 124 -9.76 15.85 13.13
N PHE A 125 -9.99 15.41 14.36
CA PHE A 125 -11.15 15.74 15.17
C PHE A 125 -10.73 16.00 16.62
#